data_AF-A0A1K0GPU0-F1
#
_entry.id   AF-A0A1K0GPU0-F1
#
_cell.length_a   1.000
_cell.length_b   1.000
_cell.length_c   1.000
_cell.angle_alpha   90.00
_cell.angle_beta   90.00
_cell.angle_gamma   90.00
#
_symmetry.space_group_name_H-M   'P 1'
#
loop_
_entity.id
_entity.type
_entity.pdbx_description
1 polymer ?
#
loop_
_entity_poly.entity_id
_entity_poly.type
_entity_poly.pdbx_seq_one_letter_code
_entity_poly.pdbx_strand_id
1 'polypeptide(L)'
;MGAAAPAAIDRAARIADGFNPTSMSLERLSAAIERFRTSAARAGRDPGRLSIVVRAATPLTPSAMGLGRPFLGGSPDQVVEDLRQLAALAVDHVLFTNVRQPPLDEQLDLLERIKVAADRADLVPQVLDEQTIN
;
A
#
# COMPACT_ATOMS: atom_id res chain seq x y z
N MET A 1 -7.14 11.77 13.06
CA MET A 1 -7.58 10.61 12.25
C MET A 1 -8.85 10.96 11.47
N GLY A 2 -8.74 11.74 10.38
CA GLY A 2 -9.91 12.16 9.58
C GLY A 2 -10.03 11.42 8.25
N ALA A 3 -8.91 11.08 7.61
CA ALA A 3 -8.88 10.54 6.24
C ALA A 3 -9.49 9.13 6.09
N ALA A 4 -9.55 8.33 7.16
CA ALA A 4 -10.13 6.99 7.15
C ALA A 4 -11.60 6.95 7.60
N ALA A 5 -12.18 8.09 7.98
CA ALA A 5 -13.59 8.14 8.36
C ALA A 5 -14.48 7.85 7.13
N PRO A 6 -15.59 7.12 7.29
CA PRO A 6 -16.51 6.78 6.19
C PRO A 6 -16.90 7.98 5.30
N ALA A 7 -17.25 9.10 5.92
CA ALA A 7 -17.62 10.33 5.20
C ALA A 7 -16.45 10.99 4.45
N ALA A 8 -15.22 10.84 4.94
CA ALA A 8 -14.03 11.34 4.26
C ALA A 8 -13.70 10.50 3.02
N ILE A 9 -13.84 9.17 3.14
CA ILE A 9 -13.69 8.25 2.00
C ILE A 9 -14.73 8.57 0.92
N ASP A 10 -16.00 8.76 1.29
CA ASP A 10 -17.05 9.10 0.34
C ASP A 10 -16.81 10.46 -0.34
N ARG A 11 -16.29 11.44 0.41
CA ARG A 11 -15.90 12.73 -0.15
C ARG A 11 -14.78 12.55 -1.17
N ALA A 12 -13.69 11.86 -0.80
CA ALA A 12 -12.57 11.61 -1.71
C ALA A 12 -13.03 10.88 -2.97
N ALA A 13 -13.86 9.85 -2.83
CA ALA A 13 -14.41 9.09 -3.94
C ALA A 13 -15.17 9.96 -4.96
N ARG A 14 -15.78 11.06 -4.53
CA ARG A 14 -16.51 11.99 -5.42
C ARG A 14 -15.62 13.00 -6.14
N ILE A 15 -14.55 13.48 -5.51
CA ILE A 15 -13.85 14.69 -5.98
C ILE A 15 -12.34 14.55 -6.16
N ALA A 16 -11.69 13.55 -5.56
CA ALA A 16 -10.24 13.39 -5.60
C ALA A 16 -9.79 12.45 -6.73
N ASP A 17 -8.54 12.54 -7.15
CA ASP A 17 -7.95 11.67 -8.19
C ASP A 17 -7.55 10.29 -7.67
N GLY A 18 -7.77 10.03 -6.38
CA GLY A 18 -7.40 8.76 -5.77
C GLY A 18 -7.67 8.70 -4.27
N PHE A 19 -7.16 7.63 -3.68
CA PHE A 19 -7.25 7.33 -2.26
C PHE A 19 -5.89 6.91 -1.71
N ASN A 20 -5.47 7.52 -0.60
CA ASN A 20 -4.18 7.26 0.02
C ASN A 20 -4.33 6.76 1.47
N PRO A 21 -4.85 5.54 1.69
CA PRO A 21 -5.02 4.99 3.03
C PRO A 21 -3.68 4.63 3.67
N THR A 22 -3.62 4.68 5.00
CA THR A 22 -2.51 4.12 5.78
C THR A 22 -2.70 2.63 6.04
N SER A 23 -1.61 1.92 6.27
CA SER A 23 -1.60 0.52 6.69
C SER A 23 -2.44 0.33 7.94
N MET A 24 -3.32 -0.66 7.85
CA MET A 24 -4.20 -1.17 8.89
C MET A 24 -4.26 -2.69 8.74
N SER A 25 -5.16 -3.40 9.43
CA SER A 25 -5.38 -4.82 9.08
C SER A 25 -5.85 -4.94 7.62
N LEU A 26 -5.50 -6.04 6.96
CA LEU A 26 -5.95 -6.33 5.60
C LEU A 26 -7.47 -6.13 5.46
N GLU A 27 -8.26 -6.69 6.38
CA GLU A 27 -9.72 -6.56 6.40
C GLU A 27 -10.19 -5.10 6.36
N ARG A 28 -9.64 -4.24 7.23
CA ARG A 28 -10.05 -2.84 7.29
C ARG A 28 -9.63 -2.07 6.04
N LEU A 29 -8.47 -2.42 5.48
CA LEU A 29 -7.97 -1.81 4.24
C LEU A 29 -8.85 -2.19 3.05
N SER A 30 -9.21 -3.47 2.94
CA SER A 30 -10.15 -3.98 1.94
C SER A 30 -11.49 -3.26 2.02
N ALA A 31 -12.08 -3.14 3.21
CA ALA A 31 -13.34 -2.43 3.41
C ALA A 31 -13.27 -0.94 3.02
N ALA A 32 -12.15 -0.28 3.30
CA ALA A 32 -11.94 1.13 2.92
C ALA A 32 -11.81 1.31 1.41
N ILE A 33 -11.06 0.43 0.73
CA ILE A 33 -10.90 0.42 -0.73
C ILE A 33 -12.22 0.13 -1.44
N GLU A 34 -12.96 -0.87 -0.97
CA GLU A 34 -14.27 -1.23 -1.51
C GLU A 34 -15.26 -0.06 -1.38
N ARG A 35 -15.29 0.59 -0.21
CA ARG A 35 -16.13 1.77 0.00
C ARG A 35 -15.75 2.90 -0.96
N PHE A 36 -14.46 3.19 -1.11
CA PHE A 36 -13.99 4.23 -2.02
C PHE A 36 -14.46 3.97 -3.45
N ARG A 37 -14.23 2.75 -3.97
CA ARG A 37 -14.64 2.36 -5.32
C ARG A 37 -16.15 2.40 -5.51
N THR A 38 -16.91 1.88 -4.54
CA THR A 38 -18.37 1.90 -4.57
C THR A 38 -18.91 3.33 -4.57
N SER A 39 -18.37 4.20 -3.73
CA SER A 39 -18.78 5.61 -3.66
C SER A 39 -18.41 6.37 -4.93
N ALA A 40 -17.29 6.04 -5.58
CA ALA A 40 -16.88 6.63 -6.86
C ALA A 40 -17.82 6.20 -8.00
N ALA A 41 -18.14 4.90 -8.09
CA ALA A 41 -19.10 4.38 -9.06
C ALA A 41 -20.49 5.02 -8.89
N ARG A 42 -20.97 5.15 -7.64
CA ARG A 42 -22.24 5.84 -7.34
C ARG A 42 -22.23 7.33 -7.73
N ALA A 43 -21.06 7.94 -7.80
CA ALA A 43 -20.88 9.31 -8.26
C ALA A 43 -20.73 9.43 -9.78
N GLY A 44 -20.87 8.33 -10.54
CA GLY A 44 -20.73 8.30 -11.99
C GLY A 44 -19.28 8.35 -12.48
N ARG A 45 -18.31 8.06 -11.61
CA ARG A 45 -16.88 8.01 -11.95
C ARG A 45 -16.44 6.57 -12.20
N ASP A 46 -15.45 6.39 -13.05
CA ASP A 46 -14.79 5.10 -13.26
C ASP A 46 -13.81 4.82 -12.11
N PRO A 47 -14.06 3.84 -11.21
CA PRO A 47 -13.17 3.55 -10.11
C PRO A 47 -11.80 3.01 -10.55
N GLY A 48 -11.70 2.41 -11.73
CA GLY A 48 -10.44 1.89 -12.28
C GLY A 48 -9.46 2.97 -12.71
N ARG A 49 -9.93 4.22 -12.82
CA ARG A 49 -9.09 5.40 -13.15
C ARG A 49 -8.64 6.19 -11.91
N LEU A 50 -9.05 5.78 -10.71
CA LEU A 50 -8.74 6.48 -9.47
C LEU A 50 -7.64 5.72 -8.72
N SER A 51 -6.49 6.36 -8.56
CA SER A 51 -5.32 5.68 -8.00
C SER A 51 -5.51 5.36 -6.51
N ILE A 52 -5.07 4.17 -6.10
CA ILE A 52 -5.01 3.74 -4.72
C ILE A 52 -3.54 3.53 -4.35
N VAL A 53 -3.05 4.37 -3.44
CA VAL A 53 -1.67 4.33 -2.93
C VAL A 53 -1.72 3.98 -1.45
N VAL A 54 -1.29 2.78 -1.06
CA VAL A 54 -1.30 2.37 0.35
C VAL A 54 -0.01 2.83 1.03
N ARG A 55 -0.11 3.51 2.18
CA ARG A 55 1.05 3.90 2.98
C ARG A 55 1.35 2.86 4.05
N ALA A 56 2.39 2.06 3.86
CA ALA A 56 2.91 1.12 4.85
C ALA A 56 3.76 1.86 5.89
N ALA A 57 3.11 2.42 6.91
CA ALA A 57 3.76 3.08 8.04
C ALA A 57 4.04 2.08 9.17
N THR A 58 4.90 1.11 8.87
CA THR A 58 5.17 -0.08 9.70
C THR A 58 6.68 -0.30 9.86
N PRO A 59 7.10 -1.05 10.90
CA PRO A 59 8.50 -1.40 11.06
C PRO A 59 8.92 -2.38 9.95
N LEU A 60 9.99 -2.05 9.23
CA LEU A 60 10.72 -2.99 8.39
C LEU A 60 11.96 -3.47 9.14
N THR A 61 12.17 -4.78 9.15
CA THR A 61 13.25 -5.43 9.91
C THR A 61 14.04 -6.38 9.00
N PRO A 62 15.35 -6.56 9.22
CA PRO A 62 16.13 -7.54 8.44
C PRO A 62 15.66 -8.99 8.61
N SER A 63 15.12 -9.29 9.79
CA SER A 63 14.66 -10.62 10.23
C SER A 63 13.17 -10.63 10.52
N ALA A 64 12.54 -11.80 10.45
CA ALA A 64 11.12 -11.97 10.65
C ALA A 64 10.66 -11.50 12.04
N MET A 65 9.52 -10.82 12.09
CA MET A 65 8.82 -10.51 13.35
C MET A 65 7.91 -11.67 13.75
N GLY A 66 7.70 -11.84 15.06
CA GLY A 66 6.85 -12.89 15.60
C GLY A 66 5.36 -12.67 15.38
N LEU A 67 4.55 -13.48 16.09
CA LEU A 67 3.10 -13.36 16.09
C LEU A 67 2.66 -11.94 16.53
N GLY A 68 1.64 -11.40 15.87
CA GLY A 68 1.15 -10.05 16.12
C GLY A 68 1.91 -8.93 15.40
N ARG A 69 2.81 -9.27 14.45
CA ARG A 69 3.41 -8.28 13.56
C ARG A 69 2.32 -7.44 12.86
N PRO A 70 2.54 -6.14 12.63
CA PRO A 70 1.60 -5.33 11.85
C PRO A 70 1.59 -5.78 10.38
N PHE A 71 0.44 -5.68 9.73
CA PHE A 71 0.31 -5.92 8.29
C PHE A 71 1.17 -4.94 7.49
N LEU A 72 1.87 -5.42 6.48
CA LEU A 72 2.95 -4.74 5.74
C LEU A 72 4.19 -4.40 6.60
N GLY A 73 4.36 -5.05 7.76
CA GLY A 73 5.54 -4.91 8.61
C GLY A 73 6.26 -6.25 8.85
N GLY A 74 7.56 -6.16 9.13
CA GLY A 74 8.43 -7.30 9.37
C GLY A 74 9.56 -7.42 8.35
N SER A 75 9.98 -8.67 8.08
CA SER A 75 11.02 -8.95 7.08
C SER A 75 10.55 -8.77 5.64
N PRO A 76 11.47 -8.63 4.67
CA PRO A 76 11.12 -8.60 3.25
C PRO A 76 10.17 -9.73 2.82
N ASP A 77 10.43 -10.97 3.25
CA ASP A 77 9.56 -12.12 2.91
C ASP A 77 8.16 -12.00 3.52
N GLN A 78 8.06 -11.51 4.76
CA GLN A 78 6.76 -11.26 5.42
C GLN A 78 5.98 -10.14 4.72
N VAL A 79 6.68 -9.09 4.30
CA VAL A 79 6.09 -7.98 3.54
C VAL A 79 5.58 -8.48 2.18
N VAL A 80 6.35 -9.28 1.46
CA VAL A 80 5.92 -9.84 0.16
C VAL A 80 4.70 -10.75 0.30
N GLU A 81 4.62 -11.54 1.37
CA GLU A 81 3.42 -12.34 1.64
C GLU A 81 2.17 -11.48 1.86
N ASP A 82 2.32 -10.34 2.53
CA ASP A 82 1.23 -9.38 2.68
C ASP A 82 0.90 -8.68 1.35
N LEU A 83 1.90 -8.38 0.51
CA LEU A 83 1.70 -7.79 -0.81
C LEU A 83 0.93 -8.73 -1.75
N ARG A 84 1.11 -10.05 -1.66
CA ARG A 84 0.29 -11.02 -2.42
C ARG A 84 -1.19 -10.89 -2.11
N GLN A 85 -1.52 -10.74 -0.83
CA GLN A 85 -2.90 -10.54 -0.40
C GLN A 85 -3.42 -9.17 -0.84
N LEU A 86 -2.56 -8.15 -0.87
CA LEU A 86 -2.90 -6.80 -1.31
C LEU A 86 -3.11 -6.71 -2.82
N ALA A 87 -2.40 -7.50 -3.62
CA ALA A 87 -2.51 -7.52 -5.08
C ALA A 87 -3.94 -7.86 -5.54
N ALA A 88 -4.65 -8.71 -4.80
CA ALA A 88 -6.06 -9.03 -5.05
C ALA A 88 -7.00 -7.81 -4.92
N LEU A 89 -6.56 -6.74 -4.26
CA LEU A 89 -7.33 -5.50 -4.13
C LEU A 89 -7.05 -4.50 -5.26
N ALA A 90 -6.21 -4.84 -6.24
CA ALA A 90 -5.82 -3.95 -7.35
C ALA A 90 -5.36 -2.56 -6.85
N VAL A 91 -4.45 -2.56 -5.87
CA VAL A 91 -3.76 -1.34 -5.41
C VAL A 91 -2.66 -1.00 -6.41
N ASP A 92 -2.50 0.27 -6.75
CA ASP A 92 -1.51 0.71 -7.75
C ASP A 92 -0.10 0.77 -7.15
N HIS A 93 0.01 1.32 -5.93
CA HIS A 93 1.30 1.52 -5.28
C HIS A 93 1.26 1.26 -3.78
N VAL A 94 2.40 0.81 -3.24
CA VAL A 94 2.67 0.75 -1.80
C VAL A 94 3.84 1.65 -1.47
N LEU A 95 3.59 2.68 -0.67
CA LEU A 95 4.61 3.59 -0.16
C LEU A 95 5.08 3.11 1.21
N PHE A 96 6.33 2.67 1.32
CA PHE A 96 6.92 2.26 2.60
C PHE A 96 7.43 3.48 3.38
N THR A 97 6.98 3.61 4.62
CA THR A 97 7.50 4.54 5.62
C THR A 97 7.99 3.72 6.79
N ASN A 98 9.28 3.35 6.78
CA ASN A 98 9.86 2.53 7.84
C ASN A 98 9.94 3.33 9.15
N VAL A 99 9.01 3.06 10.07
CA VAL A 99 8.90 3.79 11.34
C VAL A 99 10.09 3.54 12.29
N ARG A 100 10.93 2.54 12.00
CA ARG A 100 12.18 2.31 12.75
C ARG A 100 13.26 3.33 12.43
N GLN A 101 13.19 3.98 11.26
CA GLN A 101 14.16 4.97 10.80
C GLN A 101 15.63 4.52 10.97
N PRO A 102 16.01 3.33 10.45
CA PRO A 102 17.42 2.91 10.46
C PRO A 102 18.27 3.82 9.56
N PRO A 103 19.61 3.70 9.58
CA PRO A 103 20.47 4.38 8.62
C PRO A 103 20.01 4.17 7.17
N LEU A 104 20.28 5.14 6.30
CA LEU A 104 19.82 5.14 4.90
C LEU A 104 20.21 3.85 4.17
N ASP A 105 21.44 3.39 4.34
CA ASP A 105 21.94 2.18 3.67
C ASP A 105 21.11 0.95 4.07
N GLU A 106 20.82 0.76 5.37
CA GLU A 106 19.95 -0.33 5.84
C GLU A 106 18.52 -0.17 5.28
N GLN A 107 18.02 1.07 5.17
CA GLN A 107 16.70 1.31 4.59
C GLN A 107 16.66 0.94 3.10
N LEU A 108 17.68 1.28 2.33
CA LEU A 108 17.81 0.93 0.92
C LEU A 108 17.96 -0.58 0.74
N ASP A 109 18.81 -1.23 1.53
CA ASP A 109 18.99 -2.69 1.51
C ASP A 109 17.68 -3.43 1.78
N LEU A 110 16.87 -2.96 2.73
CA LEU A 110 15.57 -3.56 3.03
C LEU A 110 14.59 -3.39 1.85
N LEU A 111 14.56 -2.22 1.22
CA LEU A 111 13.71 -1.96 0.05
C LEU A 111 14.16 -2.78 -1.17
N GLU A 112 15.46 -2.91 -1.40
CA GLU A 112 16.01 -3.76 -2.45
C GLU A 112 15.63 -5.23 -2.23
N ARG A 113 15.76 -5.74 -1.01
CA ARG A 113 15.34 -7.11 -0.67
C ARG A 113 13.83 -7.32 -0.87
N ILE A 114 13.00 -6.33 -0.54
CA ILE A 114 11.55 -6.39 -0.83
C ILE A 114 11.32 -6.44 -2.34
N LYS A 115 11.98 -5.58 -3.11
CA LYS A 115 11.87 -5.58 -4.59
C LYS A 115 12.25 -6.94 -5.16
N VAL A 116 13.42 -7.48 -4.80
CA VAL A 116 13.90 -8.78 -5.28
C VAL A 116 12.94 -9.91 -4.91
N ALA A 117 12.42 -9.90 -3.68
CA ALA A 117 11.46 -10.90 -3.22
C ALA A 117 10.10 -10.77 -3.94
N ALA A 118 9.65 -9.55 -4.23
CA ALA A 118 8.43 -9.29 -5.00
C ALA A 118 8.58 -9.73 -6.46
N ASP A 119 9.72 -9.44 -7.10
CA ASP A 119 10.03 -9.88 -8.46
C ASP A 119 10.01 -11.42 -8.56
N ARG A 120 10.60 -12.12 -7.58
CA ARG A 120 10.55 -13.60 -7.49
C ARG A 120 9.16 -14.17 -7.24
N ALA A 121 8.25 -13.35 -6.71
CA ALA A 121 6.88 -13.71 -6.42
C ALA A 121 5.91 -13.35 -7.55
N ASP A 122 6.43 -12.90 -8.70
CA ASP A 122 5.67 -12.37 -9.84
C ASP A 122 4.74 -11.21 -9.47
N LEU A 123 5.05 -10.51 -8.38
CA LEU A 123 4.41 -9.25 -7.99
C LEU A 123 5.17 -8.11 -8.69
N VAL A 124 5.01 -8.02 -10.01
CA VAL A 124 5.78 -7.07 -10.81
C VAL A 124 5.53 -5.64 -10.30
N PRO A 125 6.57 -4.92 -9.83
CA PRO A 125 6.44 -3.50 -9.58
C PRO A 125 6.16 -2.83 -10.92
N GLN A 126 5.17 -1.94 -11.00
CA GLN A 126 5.20 -0.93 -12.04
C GLN A 126 6.43 -0.07 -11.77
N VAL A 127 7.52 -0.35 -12.49
CA VAL A 127 8.65 0.57 -12.57
C VAL A 127 8.05 1.85 -13.14
N LEU A 128 8.04 2.90 -12.33
CA LEU A 128 7.78 4.24 -12.86
C LEU A 128 8.93 4.52 -13.81
N ASP A 129 8.68 4.41 -15.11
CA ASP A 129 9.62 4.86 -16.11
C ASP A 129 9.97 6.32 -15.78
N GLU A 130 11.27 6.61 -15.66
CA GLU A 130 11.83 7.94 -15.39
C GLU A 130 11.32 9.01 -16.38
N GLN A 131 10.74 8.59 -17.50
CA GLN A 131 10.11 9.41 -18.52
C GLN A 131 8.79 10.08 -18.11
N THR A 132 8.21 9.74 -16.93
CA THR A 132 6.94 10.34 -16.47
C THR A 132 7.15 11.55 -15.54
N ILE A 133 8.41 11.90 -15.23
CA ILE A 133 8.76 13.11 -14.47
C ILE A 133 9.43 14.10 -15.44
N ASN A 134 8.64 14.68 -16.34
CA ASN A 134 8.98 15.90 -17.06
C ASN A 134 7.72 16.64 -17.50
#